data_AF-X6NII2-F1
#
_entry.id   AF-X6NII2-F1
#
_cell.length_a   1.000
_cell.length_b   1.000
_cell.length_c   1.000
_cell.angle_alpha   90.00
_cell.angle_beta   90.00
_cell.angle_gamma   90.00
#
_symmetry.space_group_name_H-M   'P 1'
#
loop_
_entity.id
_entity.type
_entity.pdbx_description
1 polymer ?
#
loop_
_entity_poly.entity_id
_entity_poly.type
_entity_poly.pdbx_seq_one_letter_code
_entity_poly.pdbx_strand_id
1 'polypeptide(L)'
;KKGAKNKRQTSEIGNEDSYDWYLGKEQVFATLADVLGHQELVKLWEMNTCEEHFGNLFFNTAVSALENQENHSGSNSKAIAESLFAIMGYVLSRYPCNVSAASQLVRMVQTSQWTNEAKLATVVADCVGTITTMFFFLLLFVVFISDVKIFFNKNKNCEIGNLQGKDLSRDTKGSRTLSLFLAELGERCPQAVLAKISLVINHLDHESYSMRNGIVSLLGTLIRYVTKDQHNNDEKKNDESETVARMGEEQRVKTRNDLLDLLESRMLDVSSYTRSKVLQVWFPLVEFSKLLNRAYISCIVFSFNLYFFF
;
A
#
# COMPACT_ATOMS: atom_id res chain seq x y z
N LYS A 1 -0.51 -77.85 31.78
CA LYS A 1 -1.27 -76.93 32.66
C LYS A 1 -1.31 -75.57 32.00
N LYS A 2 -2.51 -75.07 31.71
CA LYS A 2 -2.78 -73.78 31.07
C LYS A 2 -2.38 -72.64 32.02
N GLY A 3 -1.69 -71.63 31.51
CA GLY A 3 -1.37 -70.38 32.21
C GLY A 3 -1.67 -69.20 31.30
N ALA A 4 -2.61 -68.36 31.71
CA ALA A 4 -3.18 -67.26 30.96
C ALA A 4 -2.17 -66.13 30.67
N LYS A 5 -2.33 -65.46 29.52
CA LYS A 5 -1.95 -64.05 29.37
C LYS A 5 -3.12 -63.28 28.77
N ASN A 6 -3.68 -62.42 29.61
CA ASN A 6 -4.75 -61.47 29.31
C ASN A 6 -4.33 -60.55 28.15
N LYS A 7 -5.21 -60.46 27.15
CA LYS A 7 -5.20 -59.46 26.11
C LYS A 7 -5.79 -58.18 26.71
N ARG A 8 -4.96 -57.29 27.26
CA ARG A 8 -5.38 -55.91 27.53
C ARG A 8 -5.44 -55.19 26.19
N GLN A 9 -6.67 -55.01 25.68
CA GLN A 9 -6.97 -53.96 24.72
C GLN A 9 -6.69 -52.64 25.44
N THR A 10 -5.55 -52.03 25.13
CA THR A 10 -5.39 -50.59 25.27
C THR A 10 -6.13 -50.03 24.07
N SER A 11 -7.41 -49.68 24.25
CA SER A 11 -8.09 -48.78 23.33
C SER A 11 -7.30 -47.49 23.35
N GLU A 12 -6.55 -47.23 22.28
CA GLU A 12 -6.06 -45.90 21.97
C GLU A 12 -7.27 -44.96 22.06
N ILE A 13 -7.22 -44.07 23.04
CA ILE A 13 -8.13 -42.94 23.15
C ILE A 13 -7.99 -42.22 21.81
N GLY A 14 -9.04 -42.27 21.00
CA GLY A 14 -9.06 -41.63 19.70
C GLY A 14 -8.64 -40.17 19.87
N ASN A 15 -7.71 -39.71 19.02
CA ASN A 15 -7.36 -38.31 18.92
C ASN A 15 -8.65 -37.50 18.73
N GLU A 16 -9.11 -36.87 19.81
CA GLU A 16 -10.17 -35.87 19.79
C GLU A 16 -9.72 -34.74 18.85
N ASP A 17 -10.51 -34.52 17.80
CA ASP A 17 -10.64 -33.30 17.01
C ASP A 17 -9.46 -32.32 17.10
N SER A 18 -8.36 -32.63 16.41
CA SER A 18 -7.28 -31.67 16.21
C SER A 18 -7.85 -30.50 15.39
N TYR A 19 -8.13 -29.39 16.06
CA TYR A 19 -8.63 -28.17 15.42
C TYR A 19 -7.67 -27.76 14.30
N ASP A 20 -8.16 -27.80 13.06
CA ASP A 20 -7.37 -27.39 11.91
C ASP A 20 -7.30 -25.86 11.85
N TRP A 21 -6.17 -25.32 12.35
CA TRP A 21 -5.88 -23.89 12.32
C TRP A 21 -5.97 -23.30 10.90
N TYR A 22 -5.64 -24.06 9.85
CA TYR A 22 -5.68 -23.55 8.48
C TYR A 22 -7.10 -23.28 7.99
N LEU A 23 -8.06 -24.07 8.47
CA LEU A 23 -9.49 -23.92 8.15
C LEU A 23 -10.16 -22.92 9.10
N GLY A 24 -9.80 -22.94 10.38
CA GLY A 24 -10.48 -22.16 11.40
C GLY A 24 -10.01 -20.71 11.56
N LYS A 25 -8.79 -20.36 11.12
CA LYS A 25 -8.22 -19.01 11.32
C LYS A 25 -9.06 -17.89 10.71
N GLU A 26 -9.69 -18.14 9.56
CA GLU A 26 -10.58 -17.18 8.90
C GLU A 26 -11.75 -16.82 9.80
N GLN A 27 -12.42 -17.84 10.36
CA GLN A 27 -13.55 -17.65 11.26
C GLN A 27 -13.13 -16.93 12.55
N VAL A 28 -11.93 -17.22 13.07
CA VAL A 28 -11.38 -16.51 14.23
C VAL A 28 -11.18 -15.04 13.93
N PHE A 29 -10.54 -14.68 12.81
CA PHE A 29 -10.35 -13.28 12.44
C PHE A 29 -11.67 -12.56 12.17
N ALA A 30 -12.62 -13.22 11.51
CA ALA A 30 -13.95 -12.66 11.29
C ALA A 30 -14.67 -12.39 12.62
N THR A 31 -14.67 -13.36 13.53
CA THR A 31 -15.29 -13.21 14.85
C THR A 31 -14.62 -12.09 15.66
N LEU A 32 -13.29 -11.99 15.61
CA LEU A 32 -12.56 -10.90 16.27
C LEU A 32 -12.94 -9.53 15.68
N ALA A 33 -13.08 -9.43 14.36
CA ALA A 33 -13.54 -8.21 13.70
C ALA A 33 -14.95 -7.83 14.16
N ASP A 34 -15.87 -8.79 14.24
CA ASP A 34 -17.25 -8.57 14.68
C ASP A 34 -17.32 -8.10 16.14
N VAL A 35 -16.53 -8.74 17.03
CA VAL A 35 -16.46 -8.37 18.45
C VAL A 35 -15.92 -6.94 18.60
N LEU A 36 -14.80 -6.61 17.95
CA LEU A 36 -14.22 -5.26 18.01
C LEU A 36 -15.11 -4.19 17.37
N GLY A 37 -15.87 -4.58 16.35
CA GLY A 37 -16.88 -3.77 15.67
C GLY A 37 -18.15 -3.53 16.49
N HIS A 38 -18.35 -4.24 17.60
CA HIS A 38 -19.52 -4.07 18.45
C HIS A 38 -19.44 -2.77 19.27
N GLN A 39 -20.44 -1.88 19.14
CA GLN A 39 -20.43 -0.56 19.79
C GLN A 39 -20.42 -0.64 21.32
N GLU A 40 -21.07 -1.67 21.86
CA GLU A 40 -21.23 -1.85 23.29
C GLU A 40 -19.99 -2.48 23.96
N LEU A 41 -18.99 -2.94 23.20
CA LEU A 41 -17.82 -3.61 23.78
C LEU A 41 -17.12 -2.70 24.79
N VAL A 42 -17.02 -1.41 24.47
CA VAL A 42 -16.38 -0.40 25.32
C VAL A 42 -17.05 -0.27 26.70
N LYS A 43 -18.31 -0.68 26.85
CA LYS A 43 -19.04 -0.66 28.13
C LYS A 43 -18.56 -1.72 29.13
N LEU A 44 -17.69 -2.64 28.71
CA LEU A 44 -17.04 -3.58 29.62
C LEU A 44 -15.97 -2.91 30.49
N TRP A 45 -15.50 -1.71 30.13
CA TRP A 45 -14.53 -0.95 30.91
C TRP A 45 -15.20 0.11 31.77
N GLU A 46 -14.59 0.37 32.93
CA GLU A 46 -14.95 1.51 33.76
C GLU A 46 -14.85 2.81 32.94
N MET A 47 -15.83 3.69 33.11
CA MET A 47 -15.95 4.97 32.37
C MET A 47 -16.02 4.84 30.84
N ASN A 48 -16.28 3.64 30.30
CA ASN A 48 -16.25 3.38 28.86
C ASN A 48 -14.89 3.75 28.23
N THR A 49 -13.79 3.54 28.96
CA THR A 49 -12.44 3.83 28.47
C THR A 49 -11.57 2.59 28.57
N CYS A 50 -11.20 2.06 27.41
CA CYS A 50 -10.33 0.90 27.29
C CYS A 50 -8.86 1.28 27.55
N GLU A 51 -8.05 0.34 28.05
CA GLU A 51 -6.60 0.52 28.20
C GLU A 51 -5.89 0.49 26.84
N GLU A 52 -4.80 1.26 26.67
CA GLU A 52 -4.01 1.28 25.43
C GLU A 52 -3.49 -0.10 25.01
N HIS A 53 -3.15 -0.95 25.99
CA HIS A 53 -2.62 -2.29 25.75
C HIS A 53 -3.61 -3.17 24.98
N PHE A 54 -4.92 -2.95 25.16
CA PHE A 54 -5.96 -3.68 24.44
C PHE A 54 -5.91 -3.36 22.93
N GLY A 55 -5.94 -2.08 22.57
CA GLY A 55 -5.85 -1.65 21.18
C GLY A 55 -4.54 -2.12 20.54
N ASN A 56 -3.42 -1.92 21.25
CA ASN A 56 -2.11 -2.34 20.79
C ASN A 56 -2.03 -3.87 20.55
N LEU A 57 -2.65 -4.70 21.39
CA LEU A 57 -2.68 -6.15 21.22
C LEU A 57 -3.32 -6.53 19.88
N PHE A 58 -4.56 -6.10 19.63
CA PHE A 58 -5.27 -6.45 18.40
C PHE A 58 -4.63 -5.87 17.15
N PHE A 59 -4.11 -4.64 17.23
CA PHE A 59 -3.37 -4.05 16.13
C PHE A 59 -2.12 -4.87 15.77
N ASN A 60 -1.30 -5.20 16.77
CA ASN A 60 -0.08 -5.98 16.55
C ASN A 60 -0.38 -7.39 16.06
N THR A 61 -1.44 -8.04 16.58
CA THR A 61 -1.90 -9.34 16.09
C THR A 61 -2.29 -9.27 14.62
N ALA A 62 -3.03 -8.23 14.21
CA ALA A 62 -3.42 -8.06 12.82
C ALA A 62 -2.21 -7.80 11.90
N VAL A 63 -1.25 -6.97 12.34
CA VAL A 63 0.00 -6.74 11.60
C VAL A 63 0.81 -8.02 11.45
N SER A 64 0.99 -8.80 12.53
CA SER A 64 1.71 -10.09 12.46
C SER A 64 1.01 -11.11 11.56
N ALA A 65 -0.32 -11.14 11.57
CA ALA A 65 -1.10 -11.99 10.68
C ALA A 65 -0.99 -11.53 9.21
N LEU A 66 -0.94 -10.22 8.95
CA LEU A 66 -0.65 -9.69 7.62
C LEU A 66 0.77 -10.00 7.17
N GLU A 67 1.77 -10.01 8.06
CA GLU A 67 3.15 -10.39 7.73
C GLU A 67 3.33 -11.89 7.42
N ASN A 68 2.37 -12.74 7.77
CA ASN A 68 2.43 -14.17 7.42
C ASN A 68 1.94 -14.41 5.98
N GLN A 69 2.88 -14.71 5.08
CA GLN A 69 2.61 -14.95 3.65
C GLN A 69 1.62 -16.12 3.38
N GLU A 70 1.51 -17.09 4.28
CA GLU A 70 0.57 -18.21 4.13
C GLU A 70 -0.89 -17.76 4.20
N ASN A 71 -1.18 -16.68 4.92
CA ASN A 71 -2.52 -16.09 5.01
C ASN A 71 -2.98 -15.50 3.66
N HIS A 72 -2.06 -15.32 2.71
CA HIS A 72 -2.35 -14.68 1.43
C HIS A 72 -2.34 -15.65 0.26
N SER A 73 -2.03 -16.93 0.47
CA SER A 73 -1.76 -17.88 -0.65
C SER A 73 -2.92 -18.84 -0.96
N GLY A 74 -3.96 -18.89 -0.13
CA GLY A 74 -5.13 -19.78 -0.29
C GLY A 74 -6.38 -19.12 -0.88
N SER A 75 -7.44 -19.92 -1.08
CA SER A 75 -8.75 -19.46 -1.58
C SER A 75 -9.45 -18.49 -0.63
N ASN A 76 -9.21 -18.60 0.67
CA ASN A 76 -9.73 -17.71 1.70
C ASN A 76 -8.86 -16.48 1.99
N SER A 77 -7.78 -16.28 1.23
CA SER A 77 -6.86 -15.16 1.44
C SER A 77 -7.54 -13.79 1.47
N LYS A 78 -8.51 -13.59 0.58
CA LYS A 78 -9.29 -12.35 0.51
C LYS A 78 -10.12 -12.13 1.78
N ALA A 79 -10.86 -13.13 2.24
CA ALA A 79 -11.70 -13.04 3.44
C ALA A 79 -10.85 -12.80 4.70
N ILE A 80 -9.69 -13.45 4.80
CA ILE A 80 -8.72 -13.21 5.87
C ILE A 80 -8.22 -11.76 5.82
N ALA A 81 -7.79 -11.28 4.65
CA ALA A 81 -7.31 -9.91 4.50
C ALA A 81 -8.38 -8.87 4.88
N GLU A 82 -9.62 -9.04 4.42
CA GLU A 82 -10.76 -8.18 4.77
C GLU A 82 -11.03 -8.15 6.28
N SER A 83 -11.00 -9.32 6.94
CA SER A 83 -11.14 -9.41 8.40
C SER A 83 -10.00 -8.70 9.14
N LEU A 84 -8.77 -8.87 8.68
CA LEU A 84 -7.60 -8.21 9.27
C LEU A 84 -7.65 -6.68 9.08
N PHE A 85 -8.08 -6.20 7.91
CA PHE A 85 -8.27 -4.76 7.66
C PHE A 85 -9.37 -4.18 8.55
N ALA A 86 -10.46 -4.92 8.74
CA ALA A 86 -11.54 -4.52 9.64
C ALA A 86 -11.06 -4.43 11.09
N ILE A 87 -10.32 -5.42 11.59
CA ILE A 87 -9.70 -5.37 12.93
C ILE A 87 -8.86 -4.11 13.10
N MET A 88 -7.92 -3.84 12.17
CA MET A 88 -7.07 -2.66 12.24
C MET A 88 -7.87 -1.36 12.18
N GLY A 89 -8.89 -1.30 11.31
CA GLY A 89 -9.77 -0.14 11.20
C GLY A 89 -10.57 0.15 12.46
N TYR A 90 -11.19 -0.87 13.08
CA TYR A 90 -11.93 -0.71 14.33
C TYR A 90 -11.01 -0.29 15.48
N VAL A 91 -9.84 -0.93 15.59
CA VAL A 91 -8.85 -0.62 16.62
C VAL A 91 -8.41 0.84 16.53
N LEU A 92 -8.00 1.31 15.35
CA LEU A 92 -7.51 2.68 15.15
C LEU A 92 -8.60 3.74 15.29
N SER A 93 -9.87 3.40 15.02
CA SER A 93 -10.98 4.36 15.05
C SER A 93 -11.68 4.47 16.41
N ARG A 94 -11.64 3.42 17.24
CA ARG A 94 -12.48 3.34 18.46
C ARG A 94 -11.70 3.12 19.76
N TYR A 95 -10.50 2.56 19.69
CA TYR A 95 -9.73 2.18 20.87
C TYR A 95 -8.43 2.98 20.95
N PRO A 96 -8.00 3.38 22.15
CA PRO A 96 -6.74 4.08 22.30
C PRO A 96 -5.59 3.16 21.90
N CYS A 97 -4.67 3.70 21.10
CA CYS A 97 -3.48 3.01 20.60
C CYS A 97 -2.30 3.96 20.68
N ASN A 98 -1.18 3.48 21.23
CA ASN A 98 0.10 4.20 21.24
C ASN A 98 1.01 3.74 20.08
N VAL A 99 0.61 2.69 19.39
CA VAL A 99 1.31 2.22 18.20
C VAL A 99 1.18 3.24 17.07
N SER A 100 2.32 3.69 16.52
CA SER A 100 2.35 4.36 15.22
C SER A 100 2.03 3.33 14.13
N ALA A 101 0.75 3.23 13.77
CA ALA A 101 0.27 2.32 12.75
C ALA A 101 0.97 2.54 11.40
N ALA A 102 1.19 3.81 11.04
CA ALA A 102 1.97 4.18 9.86
C ALA A 102 3.37 3.59 9.88
N SER A 103 4.10 3.76 10.99
CA SER A 103 5.48 3.28 11.09
C SER A 103 5.57 1.76 11.06
N GLN A 104 4.59 1.04 11.60
CA GLN A 104 4.53 -0.42 11.50
C GLN A 104 4.25 -0.90 10.08
N LEU A 105 3.34 -0.25 9.35
CA LEU A 105 3.06 -0.58 7.95
C LEU A 105 4.28 -0.29 7.06
N VAL A 106 4.96 0.85 7.27
CA VAL A 106 6.21 1.17 6.59
C VAL A 106 7.29 0.13 6.92
N ARG A 107 7.45 -0.24 8.20
CA ARG A 107 8.38 -1.30 8.63
C ARG A 107 8.08 -2.60 7.90
N MET A 108 6.81 -3.00 7.80
CA MET A 108 6.40 -4.22 7.10
C MET A 108 6.82 -4.18 5.63
N VAL A 109 6.58 -3.07 4.92
CA VAL A 109 7.02 -2.91 3.52
C VAL A 109 8.55 -3.02 3.37
N GLN A 110 9.32 -2.51 4.35
CA GLN A 110 10.78 -2.44 4.26
C GLN A 110 11.51 -3.70 4.72
N THR A 111 11.00 -4.37 5.75
CA THR A 111 11.74 -5.42 6.49
C THR A 111 11.15 -6.82 6.33
N SER A 112 10.02 -6.94 5.67
CA SER A 112 9.33 -8.23 5.49
C SER A 112 10.16 -9.24 4.68
N GLN A 113 10.07 -10.49 5.11
CA GLN A 113 10.72 -11.63 4.47
C GLN A 113 9.90 -12.25 3.32
N TRP A 114 8.78 -11.64 2.93
CA TRP A 114 7.94 -12.13 1.84
C TRP A 114 8.75 -12.42 0.57
N THR A 115 8.47 -13.56 -0.06
CA THR A 115 9.13 -13.92 -1.33
C THR A 115 8.59 -13.11 -2.49
N ASN A 116 7.32 -12.71 -2.45
CA ASN A 116 6.66 -11.89 -3.47
C ASN A 116 6.43 -10.45 -2.97
N GLU A 117 7.34 -9.55 -3.33
CA GLU A 117 7.32 -8.13 -2.97
C GLU A 117 6.11 -7.38 -3.55
N ALA A 118 5.72 -7.69 -4.78
CA ALA A 118 4.58 -7.04 -5.45
C ALA A 118 3.27 -7.37 -4.73
N LYS A 119 3.10 -8.62 -4.30
CA LYS A 119 1.92 -9.03 -3.52
C LYS A 119 1.89 -8.36 -2.15
N LEU A 120 3.03 -8.25 -1.48
CA LEU A 120 3.13 -7.50 -0.22
C LEU A 120 2.71 -6.04 -0.42
N ALA A 121 3.31 -5.36 -1.40
CA ALA A 121 2.99 -3.99 -1.75
C ALA A 121 1.49 -3.79 -2.01
N THR A 122 0.86 -4.72 -2.74
CA THR A 122 -0.58 -4.70 -3.03
C THR A 122 -1.40 -4.83 -1.74
N VAL A 123 -1.10 -5.81 -0.88
CA VAL A 123 -1.82 -6.06 0.38
C VAL A 123 -1.73 -4.87 1.33
N VAL A 124 -0.53 -4.28 1.49
CA VAL A 124 -0.37 -3.11 2.36
C VAL A 124 -1.10 -1.90 1.79
N ALA A 125 -1.09 -1.72 0.46
CA ALA A 125 -1.84 -0.64 -0.18
C ALA A 125 -3.36 -0.84 -0.01
N ASP A 126 -3.86 -2.07 -0.16
CA ASP A 126 -5.26 -2.42 0.11
C ASP A 126 -5.65 -2.12 1.56
N CYS A 127 -4.77 -2.44 2.52
CA CYS A 127 -4.98 -2.16 3.94
C CYS A 127 -5.12 -0.65 4.19
N VAL A 128 -4.13 0.15 3.75
CA VAL A 128 -4.14 1.60 3.91
C VAL A 128 -5.35 2.23 3.21
N GLY A 129 -5.67 1.77 2.00
CA GLY A 129 -6.81 2.25 1.23
C GLY A 129 -8.14 1.94 1.92
N THR A 130 -8.32 0.72 2.41
CA THR A 130 -9.53 0.30 3.13
C THR A 130 -9.70 1.08 4.42
N ILE A 131 -8.64 1.23 5.23
CA ILE A 131 -8.70 2.00 6.48
C ILE A 131 -9.01 3.48 6.21
N THR A 132 -8.38 4.07 5.19
CA THR A 132 -8.59 5.48 4.85
C THR A 132 -10.01 5.75 4.36
N THR A 133 -10.56 4.85 3.55
CA THR A 133 -11.88 5.02 2.93
C THR A 133 -13.03 4.61 3.84
N MET A 134 -12.94 3.47 4.52
CA MET A 134 -14.04 2.91 5.32
C MET A 134 -14.11 3.50 6.72
N PHE A 135 -12.98 3.93 7.29
CA PHE A 135 -12.91 4.44 8.67
C PHE A 135 -12.59 5.94 8.73
N PHE A 136 -12.55 6.63 7.59
CA PHE A 136 -12.25 8.06 7.45
C PHE A 136 -10.96 8.51 8.16
N PHE A 137 -10.00 7.61 8.31
CA PHE A 137 -8.80 7.86 9.10
C PHE A 137 -7.68 8.50 8.27
N LEU A 138 -7.96 9.69 7.73
CA LEU A 138 -7.02 10.48 6.91
C LEU A 138 -5.70 10.77 7.64
N LEU A 139 -5.70 10.77 8.98
CA LEU A 139 -4.50 10.97 9.80
C LEU A 139 -3.45 9.88 9.53
N LEU A 140 -3.83 8.61 9.35
CA LEU A 140 -2.89 7.53 9.01
C LEU A 140 -2.19 7.81 7.69
N PHE A 141 -2.93 8.28 6.69
CA PHE A 141 -2.34 8.62 5.39
C PHE A 141 -1.31 9.76 5.52
N VAL A 142 -1.62 10.79 6.30
CA VAL A 142 -0.72 11.93 6.53
C VAL A 142 0.55 11.52 7.28
N VAL A 143 0.42 10.69 8.33
CA VAL A 143 1.57 10.17 9.08
C VAL A 143 2.39 9.21 8.21
N PHE A 144 1.74 8.38 7.40
CA PHE A 144 2.39 7.44 6.49
C PHE A 144 3.28 8.16 5.46
N ILE A 145 2.77 9.20 4.79
CA ILE A 145 3.60 9.96 3.85
C ILE A 145 4.74 10.70 4.58
N SER A 146 4.53 11.11 5.83
CA SER A 146 5.58 11.72 6.65
C SER A 146 6.68 10.70 7.00
N ASP A 147 6.32 9.46 7.30
CA ASP A 147 7.28 8.37 7.56
C ASP A 147 8.04 7.97 6.29
N VAL A 148 7.36 7.95 5.14
CA VAL A 148 8.01 7.77 3.84
C VAL A 148 9.02 8.90 3.56
N LYS A 149 8.69 10.15 3.92
CA LYS A 149 9.64 11.27 3.85
C LYS A 149 10.83 11.09 4.79
N ILE A 150 10.60 10.60 6.02
CA ILE A 150 11.69 10.28 6.97
C ILE A 150 12.61 9.21 6.37
N PHE A 151 12.05 8.20 5.70
CA PHE A 151 12.83 7.19 4.98
C PHE A 151 13.70 7.81 3.87
N PHE A 152 13.11 8.63 2.99
CA PHE A 152 13.87 9.35 1.95
C PHE A 152 15.02 10.17 2.54
N ASN A 153 14.78 10.87 3.65
CA ASN A 153 15.83 11.64 4.33
C ASN A 153 16.90 10.77 5.01
N LYS A 154 16.53 9.58 5.50
CA LYS A 154 17.48 8.63 6.10
C LYS A 154 18.41 8.04 5.04
N ASN A 155 17.88 7.63 3.89
CA ASN A 155 18.66 7.07 2.79
C ASN A 155 19.65 8.09 2.21
N LYS A 156 19.23 9.36 2.07
CA LYS A 156 20.10 10.45 1.65
C LYS A 156 21.35 10.60 2.53
N ASN A 157 21.25 10.31 3.82
CA ASN A 157 22.37 10.41 4.76
C ASN A 157 23.18 9.10 4.86
N CYS A 158 22.62 7.96 4.46
CA CYS A 158 23.29 6.66 4.50
C CYS A 158 24.37 6.50 3.41
N GLU A 159 24.31 7.25 2.31
CA GLU A 159 25.38 7.26 1.30
C GLU A 159 26.73 7.79 1.83
N ILE A 160 26.74 8.46 2.99
CA ILE A 160 27.94 9.12 3.54
C ILE A 160 28.71 8.22 4.53
N GLY A 161 28.16 7.08 4.98
CA GLY A 161 28.90 6.24 5.95
C GLY A 161 28.31 4.87 6.25
N ASN A 162 28.99 3.84 5.74
CA ASN A 162 29.23 2.57 6.44
C ASN A 162 28.08 1.54 6.57
N LEU A 163 27.53 1.06 5.45
CA LEU A 163 26.60 -0.09 5.45
C LEU A 163 27.31 -1.40 5.02
N GLN A 164 27.11 -2.48 5.79
CA GLN A 164 27.62 -3.84 5.49
C GLN A 164 26.69 -4.57 4.49
N GLY A 165 27.20 -5.56 3.76
CA GLY A 165 26.50 -6.20 2.62
C GLY A 165 25.11 -6.81 2.91
N LYS A 166 24.82 -7.18 4.16
CA LYS A 166 23.50 -7.71 4.56
C LYS A 166 22.48 -6.59 4.79
N ASP A 167 22.94 -5.43 5.23
CA ASP A 167 22.08 -4.24 5.38
C ASP A 167 21.83 -3.60 4.02
N LEU A 168 22.83 -3.52 3.14
CA LEU A 168 22.69 -3.06 1.75
C LEU A 168 21.66 -3.88 0.94
N SER A 169 21.69 -5.21 1.06
CA SER A 169 20.73 -6.07 0.33
C SER A 169 19.30 -5.95 0.89
N ARG A 170 19.14 -5.83 2.21
CA ARG A 170 17.84 -5.54 2.84
C ARG A 170 17.30 -4.19 2.40
N ASP A 171 18.15 -3.16 2.34
CA ASP A 171 17.75 -1.80 1.94
C ASP A 171 17.35 -1.75 0.45
N THR A 172 18.03 -2.52 -0.39
CA THR A 172 17.67 -2.66 -1.82
C THR A 172 16.29 -3.32 -1.99
N LYS A 173 16.02 -4.41 -1.25
CA LYS A 173 14.73 -5.10 -1.26
C LYS A 173 13.60 -4.21 -0.73
N GLY A 174 13.85 -3.51 0.38
CA GLY A 174 12.90 -2.58 0.97
C GLY A 174 12.59 -1.40 0.05
N SER A 175 13.61 -0.82 -0.58
CA SER A 175 13.46 0.26 -1.58
C SER A 175 12.61 -0.18 -2.77
N ARG A 176 12.85 -1.39 -3.30
CA ARG A 176 12.04 -1.96 -4.38
C ARG A 176 10.60 -2.25 -3.97
N THR A 177 10.38 -2.82 -2.79
CA THR A 177 9.02 -3.10 -2.31
C THR A 177 8.25 -1.82 -2.06
N LEU A 178 8.91 -0.80 -1.50
CA LEU A 178 8.33 0.52 -1.29
C LEU A 178 7.97 1.20 -2.62
N SER A 179 8.79 1.04 -3.67
CA SER A 179 8.50 1.61 -4.99
C SER A 179 7.26 1.00 -5.63
N LEU A 180 7.07 -0.32 -5.50
CA LEU A 180 5.87 -1.03 -5.92
C LEU A 180 4.66 -0.57 -5.10
N PHE A 181 4.81 -0.48 -3.78
CA PHE A 181 3.76 -0.05 -2.88
C PHE A 181 3.26 1.37 -3.20
N LEU A 182 4.15 2.33 -3.50
CA LEU A 182 3.76 3.70 -3.85
C LEU A 182 2.87 3.73 -5.10
N ALA A 183 3.17 2.91 -6.10
CA ALA A 183 2.34 2.79 -7.30
C ALA A 183 0.95 2.21 -6.96
N GLU A 184 0.90 1.12 -6.17
CA GLU A 184 -0.35 0.49 -5.74
C GLU A 184 -1.22 1.41 -4.85
N LEU A 185 -0.58 2.23 -4.00
CA LEU A 185 -1.25 3.22 -3.16
C LEU A 185 -1.87 4.34 -4.02
N GLY A 186 -1.18 4.75 -5.09
CA GLY A 186 -1.68 5.71 -6.06
C GLY A 186 -2.99 5.28 -6.72
N GLU A 187 -3.14 3.99 -7.02
CA GLU A 187 -4.37 3.45 -7.64
C GLU A 187 -5.56 3.46 -6.66
N ARG A 188 -5.31 3.27 -5.36
CA ARG A 188 -6.36 3.16 -4.33
C ARG A 188 -6.75 4.50 -3.72
N CYS A 189 -5.79 5.39 -3.53
CA CYS A 189 -5.98 6.69 -2.88
C CYS A 189 -5.38 7.85 -3.69
N PRO A 190 -5.71 7.98 -4.99
CA PRO A 190 -5.05 8.94 -5.88
C PRO A 190 -5.17 10.39 -5.40
N GLN A 191 -6.33 10.79 -4.86
CA GLN A 191 -6.55 12.15 -4.34
C GLN A 191 -5.63 12.46 -3.14
N ALA A 192 -5.55 11.52 -2.19
CA ALA A 192 -4.74 11.70 -1.00
C ALA A 192 -3.25 11.76 -1.35
N VAL A 193 -2.80 10.88 -2.27
CA VAL A 193 -1.42 10.87 -2.75
C VAL A 193 -1.09 12.14 -3.52
N LEU A 194 -1.98 12.60 -4.41
CA LEU A 194 -1.79 13.82 -5.18
C LEU A 194 -1.58 15.05 -4.27
N ALA A 195 -2.35 15.16 -3.19
CA ALA A 195 -2.23 16.27 -2.24
C ALA A 195 -0.86 16.33 -1.53
N LYS A 196 -0.09 15.23 -1.54
CA LYS A 196 1.21 15.12 -0.86
C LYS A 196 2.36 14.74 -1.80
N ILE A 197 2.14 14.75 -3.11
CA ILE A 197 3.09 14.24 -4.10
C ILE A 197 4.44 14.96 -4.08
N SER A 198 4.47 16.24 -3.70
CA SER A 198 5.70 17.03 -3.54
C SER A 198 6.67 16.46 -2.50
N LEU A 199 6.17 15.74 -1.49
CA LEU A 199 7.01 15.08 -0.48
C LEU A 199 7.78 13.88 -1.04
N VAL A 200 7.32 13.32 -2.16
CA VAL A 200 7.90 12.15 -2.82
C VAL A 200 8.82 12.60 -3.96
N ILE A 201 8.38 13.57 -4.78
CA ILE A 201 9.12 14.01 -5.98
C ILE A 201 10.46 14.68 -5.62
N ASN A 202 10.51 15.48 -4.54
CA ASN A 202 11.69 16.27 -4.18
C ASN A 202 12.92 15.42 -3.75
N HIS A 203 12.75 14.13 -3.53
CA HIS A 203 13.82 13.22 -3.13
C HIS A 203 14.25 12.25 -4.24
N LEU A 204 13.57 12.30 -5.39
CA LEU A 204 13.70 11.34 -6.49
C LEU A 204 15.11 11.25 -7.08
N ASP A 205 15.81 12.37 -7.20
CA ASP A 205 17.13 12.45 -7.87
C ASP A 205 18.24 11.71 -7.11
N HIS A 206 18.05 11.47 -5.81
CA HIS A 206 19.02 10.80 -4.94
C HIS A 206 18.66 9.33 -4.66
N GLU A 207 17.59 8.81 -5.27
CA GLU A 207 17.08 7.48 -4.97
C GLU A 207 17.48 6.44 -6.03
N SER A 208 17.37 5.15 -5.65
CA SER A 208 17.65 4.03 -6.57
C SER A 208 16.76 4.10 -7.82
N TYR A 209 17.24 3.60 -8.96
CA TYR A 209 16.42 3.54 -10.18
C TYR A 209 15.11 2.76 -9.97
N SER A 210 15.07 1.81 -9.03
CA SER A 210 13.86 1.07 -8.68
C SER A 210 12.81 1.98 -8.03
N MET A 211 13.23 2.84 -7.10
CA MET A 211 12.36 3.85 -6.52
C MET A 211 11.87 4.85 -7.56
N ARG A 212 12.78 5.31 -8.44
CA ARG A 212 12.43 6.20 -9.54
C ARG A 212 11.37 5.59 -10.45
N ASN A 213 11.49 4.30 -10.77
CA ASN A 213 10.51 3.57 -11.56
C ASN A 213 9.12 3.45 -10.89
N GLY A 214 9.09 3.27 -9.56
CA GLY A 214 7.85 3.27 -8.79
C GLY A 214 7.13 4.62 -8.87
N ILE A 215 7.88 5.71 -8.72
CA ILE A 215 7.32 7.06 -8.81
C ILE A 215 6.89 7.40 -10.24
N VAL A 216 7.64 7.00 -11.26
CA VAL A 216 7.20 7.11 -12.67
C VAL A 216 5.87 6.39 -12.90
N SER A 217 5.68 5.21 -12.29
CA SER A 217 4.40 4.49 -12.36
C SER A 217 3.27 5.25 -11.65
N LEU A 218 3.55 5.77 -10.45
CA LEU A 218 2.62 6.60 -9.68
C LEU A 218 2.20 7.86 -10.45
N LEU A 219 3.14 8.55 -11.11
CA LEU A 219 2.82 9.72 -11.95
C LEU A 219 1.83 9.34 -13.05
N GLY A 220 2.03 8.22 -13.72
CA GLY A 220 1.08 7.70 -14.71
C GLY A 220 -0.31 7.49 -14.14
N THR A 221 -0.41 6.86 -12.96
CA THR A 221 -1.68 6.67 -12.25
C THR A 221 -2.35 8.00 -11.92
N LEU A 222 -1.62 8.97 -11.38
CA LEU A 222 -2.16 10.28 -11.01
C LEU A 222 -2.59 11.10 -12.23
N ILE A 223 -1.84 11.05 -13.34
CA ILE A 223 -2.22 11.71 -14.60
C ILE A 223 -3.56 11.15 -15.09
N ARG A 224 -3.74 9.81 -15.07
CA ARG A 224 -5.02 9.16 -15.43
C ARG A 224 -6.15 9.61 -14.51
N TYR A 225 -5.89 9.70 -13.21
CA TYR A 225 -6.89 10.15 -12.23
C TYR A 225 -7.36 11.59 -12.50
N VAL A 226 -6.43 12.54 -12.61
CA VAL A 226 -6.76 13.96 -12.87
C VAL A 226 -7.46 14.13 -14.22
N THR A 227 -7.13 13.27 -15.19
CA THR A 227 -7.73 13.23 -16.53
C THR A 227 -9.13 12.63 -16.55
N LYS A 228 -9.38 11.53 -15.83
CA LYS A 228 -10.71 10.91 -15.73
C LYS A 228 -11.76 11.86 -15.16
N ASP A 229 -11.35 12.66 -14.19
CA ASP A 229 -12.20 13.69 -13.59
C ASP A 229 -12.55 14.84 -14.57
N GLN A 230 -11.86 15.01 -15.71
CA GLN A 230 -12.32 15.94 -16.77
C GLN A 230 -13.60 15.41 -17.40
N HIS A 231 -13.56 14.15 -17.84
CA HIS A 231 -14.63 13.54 -18.62
C HIS A 231 -15.94 13.43 -17.82
N ASN A 232 -15.84 13.10 -16.52
CA ASN A 232 -17.00 13.01 -15.65
C ASN A 232 -17.63 14.38 -15.33
N ASN A 233 -16.85 15.46 -15.29
CA ASN A 233 -17.37 16.82 -15.05
C ASN A 233 -17.96 17.46 -16.32
N ASP A 234 -17.44 17.12 -17.50
CA ASP A 234 -18.01 17.57 -18.78
C ASP A 234 -19.37 16.91 -19.08
N GLU A 235 -19.60 15.68 -18.61
CA GLU A 235 -20.88 14.96 -18.74
C GLU A 235 -21.89 15.30 -17.62
N LYS A 236 -21.44 15.74 -16.44
CA LYS A 236 -22.30 16.06 -15.28
C LYS A 236 -22.48 17.56 -15.02
N LYS A 237 -22.79 18.35 -16.04
CA LYS A 237 -23.22 19.75 -15.84
C LYS A 237 -24.63 19.92 -15.24
N ASN A 238 -25.34 18.84 -14.91
CA ASN A 238 -26.77 18.89 -14.54
C ASN A 238 -27.15 18.32 -13.16
N ASP A 239 -26.23 17.81 -12.33
CA ASP A 239 -26.63 17.34 -10.99
C ASP A 239 -25.67 17.82 -9.89
N GLU A 240 -26.24 18.64 -8.99
CA GLU A 240 -25.68 19.06 -7.72
C GLU A 240 -25.53 17.84 -6.80
N SER A 241 -24.39 17.17 -6.86
CA SER A 241 -23.96 16.28 -5.80
C SER A 241 -22.57 16.69 -5.31
N GLU A 242 -22.57 17.59 -4.32
CA GLU A 242 -21.47 17.79 -3.38
C GLU A 242 -21.04 16.40 -2.84
N THR A 243 -19.77 16.01 -2.89
CA THR A 243 -18.84 16.39 -1.81
C THR A 243 -17.36 16.06 -2.08
N VAL A 244 -16.93 15.64 -3.29
CA VAL A 244 -15.51 15.24 -3.50
C VAL A 244 -14.80 15.91 -4.70
N ALA A 245 -15.48 16.65 -5.57
CA ALA A 245 -14.86 17.38 -6.68
C ALA A 245 -14.52 18.84 -6.30
N ARG A 246 -13.39 19.07 -5.62
CA ARG A 246 -12.94 20.42 -5.19
C ARG A 246 -11.68 20.93 -5.88
N MET A 247 -11.42 20.51 -7.11
CA MET A 247 -10.34 21.10 -7.90
C MET A 247 -10.95 21.75 -9.14
N GLY A 248 -10.88 23.09 -9.22
CA GLY A 248 -11.36 23.84 -10.38
C GLY A 248 -10.64 23.40 -11.65
N GLU A 249 -11.31 23.54 -12.80
CA GLU A 249 -10.81 23.08 -14.10
C GLU A 249 -9.38 23.58 -14.39
N GLU A 250 -9.11 24.86 -14.14
CA GLU A 250 -7.79 25.46 -14.35
C GLU A 250 -6.71 24.81 -13.47
N GLN A 251 -7.00 24.59 -12.18
CA GLN A 251 -6.07 23.95 -11.25
C GLN A 251 -5.81 22.48 -11.66
N ARG A 252 -6.82 21.79 -12.19
CA ARG A 252 -6.70 20.41 -12.68
C ARG A 252 -5.84 20.34 -13.95
N VAL A 253 -6.08 21.21 -14.93
CA VAL A 253 -5.26 21.32 -16.14
C VAL A 253 -3.81 21.63 -15.78
N LYS A 254 -3.59 22.59 -14.87
CA LYS A 254 -2.25 22.93 -14.39
C LYS A 254 -1.58 21.73 -13.73
N THR A 255 -2.25 21.08 -12.79
CA THR A 255 -1.71 19.91 -12.08
C THR A 255 -1.40 18.76 -13.04
N ARG A 256 -2.26 18.52 -14.03
CA ARG A 256 -2.01 17.53 -15.09
C ARG A 256 -0.75 17.86 -15.89
N ASN A 257 -0.61 19.11 -16.33
CA ASN A 257 0.56 19.55 -17.08
C ASN A 257 1.84 19.46 -16.23
N ASP A 258 1.80 19.88 -14.97
CA ASP A 258 2.94 19.78 -14.04
C ASP A 258 3.40 18.30 -13.88
N LEU A 259 2.45 17.35 -13.80
CA LEU A 259 2.75 15.92 -13.73
C LEU A 259 3.33 15.38 -15.06
N LEU A 260 2.83 15.86 -16.20
CA LEU A 260 3.34 15.50 -17.53
C LEU A 260 4.75 16.02 -17.75
N ASP A 261 5.02 17.26 -17.37
CA ASP A 261 6.34 17.89 -17.46
C ASP A 261 7.36 17.14 -16.58
N LEU A 262 6.93 16.69 -15.39
CA LEU A 262 7.77 15.84 -14.54
C LEU A 262 8.04 14.49 -15.20
N LEU A 263 7.04 13.83 -15.79
CA LEU A 263 7.22 12.57 -16.51
C LEU A 263 8.15 12.74 -17.72
N GLU A 264 8.02 13.85 -18.45
CA GLU A 264 8.89 14.22 -19.56
C GLU A 264 10.33 14.44 -19.10
N SER A 265 10.56 15.12 -17.97
CA SER A 265 11.91 15.33 -17.43
C SER A 265 12.66 14.00 -17.19
N ARG A 266 11.94 12.91 -16.93
CA ARG A 266 12.50 11.57 -16.68
C ARG A 266 12.82 10.80 -17.96
N MET A 267 12.45 11.30 -19.14
CA MET A 267 12.91 10.74 -20.44
C MET A 267 14.44 10.81 -20.59
N LEU A 268 15.08 11.74 -19.89
CA LEU A 268 16.52 11.93 -19.86
C LEU A 268 17.15 11.46 -18.53
N ASP A 269 16.50 10.53 -17.82
CA ASP A 269 17.06 9.95 -16.59
C ASP A 269 18.39 9.24 -16.88
N VAL A 270 19.33 9.34 -15.94
CA VAL A 270 20.64 8.69 -16.00
C VAL A 270 20.52 7.17 -16.21
N SER A 271 19.50 6.55 -15.63
CA SER A 271 19.24 5.10 -15.74
C SER A 271 18.47 4.77 -17.01
N SER A 272 19.00 3.89 -17.86
CA SER A 272 18.28 3.32 -19.01
C SER A 272 16.99 2.60 -18.61
N TYR A 273 16.97 1.96 -17.43
CA TYR A 273 15.80 1.29 -16.91
C TYR A 273 14.65 2.27 -16.60
N THR A 274 14.99 3.45 -16.08
CA THR A 274 13.98 4.48 -15.79
C THR A 274 13.42 5.09 -17.07
N ARG A 275 14.28 5.35 -18.05
CA ARG A 275 13.85 5.81 -19.37
C ARG A 275 12.90 4.83 -20.06
N SER A 276 13.24 3.53 -20.02
CA SER A 276 12.34 2.47 -20.52
C SER A 276 11.01 2.46 -19.77
N LYS A 277 11.02 2.63 -18.44
CA LYS A 277 9.79 2.68 -17.65
C LYS A 277 8.92 3.90 -17.96
N VAL A 278 9.53 5.06 -18.21
CA VAL A 278 8.81 6.27 -18.64
C VAL A 278 8.07 6.01 -19.94
N LEU A 279 8.72 5.39 -20.93
CA LEU A 279 8.07 5.00 -22.19
C LEU A 279 6.90 4.02 -21.98
N GLN A 280 7.07 3.03 -21.09
CA GLN A 280 5.99 2.09 -20.75
C GLN A 280 4.79 2.77 -20.10
N VAL A 281 5.00 3.87 -19.37
CA VAL A 281 3.91 4.66 -18.76
C VAL A 281 3.28 5.61 -19.78
N TRP A 282 4.08 6.19 -20.67
CA TRP A 282 3.57 7.06 -21.75
C TRP A 282 2.62 6.33 -22.70
N PHE A 283 2.95 5.10 -23.09
CA PHE A 283 2.15 4.33 -24.04
C PHE A 283 0.65 4.25 -23.67
N PRO A 284 0.25 3.76 -22.48
CA PRO A 284 -1.15 3.73 -22.10
C PRO A 284 -1.75 5.12 -21.86
N LEU A 285 -0.97 6.15 -21.53
CA LEU A 285 -1.48 7.52 -21.38
C LEU A 285 -1.89 8.13 -22.72
N VAL A 286 -1.14 7.85 -23.79
CA VAL A 286 -1.46 8.26 -25.16
C VAL A 286 -2.74 7.58 -25.63
N GLU A 287 -2.90 6.28 -25.34
CA GLU A 287 -4.13 5.55 -25.69
C GLU A 287 -5.34 6.03 -24.87
N PHE A 288 -5.13 6.25 -23.57
CA PHE A 288 -6.18 6.66 -22.65
C PHE A 288 -6.72 8.06 -22.95
N SER A 289 -5.93 8.89 -23.63
CA SER A 289 -6.26 10.28 -23.82
C SER A 289 -6.08 10.75 -25.26
N LYS A 290 -7.14 11.29 -25.86
CA LYS A 290 -7.01 12.25 -26.98
C LYS A 290 -6.41 13.60 -26.50
N LEU A 291 -5.77 13.66 -25.33
CA LEU A 291 -5.36 14.89 -24.63
C LEU A 291 -3.94 15.36 -24.97
N LEU A 292 -3.21 14.62 -25.79
CA LEU A 292 -1.92 15.11 -26.25
C LEU A 292 -2.16 16.08 -27.41
N ASN A 293 -2.28 17.37 -27.07
CA ASN A 293 -1.94 18.44 -27.99
C ASN A 293 -0.65 18.05 -28.72
N ARG A 294 -0.61 18.25 -30.04
CA ARG A 294 0.49 17.83 -30.94
C ARG A 294 1.92 18.08 -30.43
N ALA A 295 2.11 19.03 -29.51
CA ALA A 295 3.38 19.34 -28.86
C ALA A 295 4.02 18.14 -28.13
N TYR A 296 3.26 17.40 -27.30
CA TYR A 296 3.84 16.28 -26.53
C TYR A 296 4.12 15.05 -27.41
N ILE A 297 3.33 14.84 -28.47
CA ILE A 297 3.61 13.80 -29.48
C ILE A 297 4.94 14.12 -30.19
N SER A 298 5.22 15.39 -30.47
CA SER A 298 6.50 15.82 -31.04
C SER A 298 7.67 15.52 -30.11
N CYS A 299 7.54 15.71 -28.79
CA CYS A 299 8.59 15.37 -27.82
C CYS A 299 8.84 13.86 -27.71
N ILE A 300 7.78 13.03 -27.78
CA ILE A 300 7.91 11.56 -27.83
C ILE A 300 8.66 11.14 -29.10
N VAL A 301 8.28 11.67 -30.27
CA VAL A 301 8.92 11.34 -31.55
C VAL A 301 10.37 11.85 -31.62
N PHE A 302 10.65 13.04 -31.08
CA PHE A 302 12.00 13.61 -31.07
C PHE A 302 12.92 12.85 -30.10
N SER A 303 12.39 12.46 -28.93
CA SER A 303 13.11 11.63 -27.97
C SER A 303 13.33 10.21 -28.50
N PHE A 304 12.36 9.59 -29.19
CA PHE A 304 12.56 8.31 -29.88
C PHE A 304 13.66 8.38 -30.95
N ASN A 305 13.77 9.48 -31.70
CA ASN A 305 14.81 9.66 -32.72
C ASN A 305 16.20 9.88 -32.13
N LEU A 306 16.34 10.51 -30.97
CA LEU A 306 17.64 10.64 -30.29
C LEU A 306 18.13 9.29 -29.72
N TYR A 307 17.22 8.40 -29.34
CA TYR A 307 17.53 7.14 -28.65
C TYR A 307 17.88 5.95 -29.55
N PHE A 308 17.57 6.01 -30.85
CA PHE A 308 17.96 4.95 -31.78
C PHE A 308 19.33 5.18 -32.44
N PHE A 309 19.99 6.31 -32.15
CA PHE A 309 21.25 6.72 -32.76
C PHE A 309 22.45 6.85 -31.80
N PHE A 310 22.27 6.51 -30.51
CA PHE A 310 23.34 6.41 -29.50
C PHE A 310 23.16 5.16 -28.65
#